data_AF-A0A836RFC4-F1
#
_entry.id   AF-A0A836RFC4-F1
#
_cell.length_a   1.000
_cell.length_b   1.000
_cell.length_c   1.000
_cell.angle_alpha   90.00
_cell.angle_beta   90.00
_cell.angle_gamma   90.00
#
_symmetry.space_group_name_H-M   'P 1'
#
loop_
_entity.id
_entity.type
_entity.pdbx_description
1 polymer ?
#
loop_
_entity_poly.entity_id
_entity_poly.type
_entity_poly.pdbx_seq_one_letter_code
_entity_poly.pdbx_strand_id
1 'polypeptide(L)'
;MSKRDRKGKRKIKVLFLAILLLIALAMSLFFLQPLSVINVKAEYEGAHIHFIGGTPHICLIFKVQNPRTTAVTATVEIDLSSQRVPASRVLIIVDENGNKLDYSIKNTYKISLVLDLSGSEVKRLHVFIKRS
;
A
#
# COMPACT_ATOMS: atom_id res chain seq x y z
N MET A 1 -29.27 44.02 37.43
CA MET A 1 -28.99 42.94 36.43
C MET A 1 -29.87 41.73 36.71
N SER A 2 -30.85 41.48 35.84
CA SER A 2 -31.93 40.51 36.06
C SER A 2 -31.44 39.06 36.09
N LYS A 3 -31.99 38.24 37.00
CA LYS A 3 -31.73 36.78 37.09
C LYS A 3 -32.03 36.02 35.79
N ARG A 4 -32.81 36.60 34.86
CA ARG A 4 -33.12 36.03 33.54
C ARG A 4 -31.90 36.00 32.59
N ASP A 5 -31.05 37.02 32.60
CA ASP A 5 -29.84 37.06 31.74
C ASP A 5 -28.80 36.01 32.11
N ARG A 6 -28.68 35.69 33.41
CA ARG A 6 -27.77 34.63 33.89
C ARG A 6 -28.18 33.23 33.42
N LYS A 7 -29.47 32.95 33.29
CA LYS A 7 -29.98 31.66 32.79
C LYS A 7 -29.75 31.51 31.28
N GLY A 8 -29.96 32.58 30.50
CA GLY A 8 -29.69 32.59 29.05
C GLY A 8 -28.20 32.39 28.73
N LYS A 9 -27.31 33.10 29.42
CA LYS A 9 -25.84 32.93 29.26
C LYS A 9 -25.35 31.54 29.64
N ARG A 10 -25.96 30.87 30.64
CA ARG A 10 -25.62 29.48 31.00
C ARG A 10 -26.03 28.48 29.92
N LYS A 11 -27.21 28.64 29.33
CA LYS A 11 -27.68 27.75 28.23
C LYS A 11 -26.78 27.83 27.00
N ILE A 12 -26.31 29.04 26.65
CA ILE A 12 -25.38 29.26 25.53
C ILE A 12 -24.02 28.61 25.79
N LYS A 13 -23.49 28.74 27.01
CA LYS A 13 -22.22 28.08 27.38
C LYS A 13 -22.29 26.56 27.30
N VAL A 14 -23.41 25.96 27.70
CA VAL A 14 -23.61 24.51 27.62
C VAL A 14 -23.70 24.04 26.17
N LEU A 15 -24.40 24.80 25.31
CA LEU A 15 -24.47 24.51 23.88
C LEU A 15 -23.08 24.57 23.22
N PHE A 16 -22.30 25.61 23.55
CA PHE A 16 -20.95 25.79 23.02
C PHE A 16 -20.01 24.66 23.46
N LEU A 17 -20.15 24.22 24.73
CA LEU A 17 -19.39 23.09 25.25
C LEU A 17 -19.76 21.77 24.56
N ALA A 18 -21.05 21.55 24.26
CA ALA A 18 -21.51 20.36 23.54
C ALA A 18 -20.98 20.31 22.10
N ILE A 19 -20.92 21.46 21.41
CA ILE A 19 -20.34 21.57 20.07
C ILE A 19 -18.83 21.26 20.10
N LEU A 20 -18.10 21.82 21.07
CA LEU A 20 -16.69 21.51 21.27
C LEU A 20 -16.43 20.02 21.52
N LEU A 21 -17.29 19.37 22.31
CA LEU A 21 -17.23 17.93 22.57
C LEU A 21 -17.47 17.10 21.30
N LEU A 22 -18.44 17.49 20.48
CA LEU A 22 -18.71 16.83 19.19
C LEU A 22 -17.54 16.96 18.22
N ILE A 23 -16.91 18.15 18.15
CA ILE A 23 -15.73 18.36 17.30
C ILE A 23 -14.54 17.53 17.81
N ALA A 24 -14.31 17.49 19.12
CA ALA A 24 -13.24 16.68 19.72
C ALA A 24 -13.45 15.18 19.44
N LEU A 25 -14.70 14.70 19.51
CA LEU A 25 -15.06 13.32 19.19
C LEU A 25 -14.88 13.01 17.70
N ALA A 26 -15.25 13.92 16.81
CA ALA A 26 -15.05 13.75 15.37
C ALA A 26 -13.55 13.69 15.02
N MET A 27 -12.74 14.55 15.63
CA MET A 27 -11.29 14.56 15.44
C MET A 27 -10.63 13.29 15.98
N SER A 28 -11.04 12.79 17.14
CA SER A 28 -10.46 11.54 17.69
C SER A 28 -10.78 10.33 16.83
N LEU A 29 -12.00 10.24 16.29
CA LEU A 29 -12.40 9.20 15.33
C LEU A 29 -11.61 9.26 14.02
N PHE A 30 -11.23 10.46 13.57
CA PHE A 30 -10.38 10.64 12.39
C PHE A 30 -8.98 10.08 12.61
N PHE A 31 -8.37 10.31 13.78
CA PHE A 31 -7.05 9.74 14.13
C PHE A 31 -7.07 8.24 14.42
N LEU A 32 -8.24 7.66 14.69
CA LEU A 32 -8.42 6.21 14.86
C LEU A 32 -8.49 5.45 13.53
N GLN A 33 -8.51 6.14 12.38
CA GLN A 33 -8.42 5.48 11.09
C GLN A 33 -7.04 4.82 10.94
N PRO A 34 -6.96 3.50 10.75
CA PRO A 34 -5.68 2.84 10.56
C PRO A 34 -5.02 3.42 9.32
N LEU A 35 -3.78 3.90 9.45
CA LEU A 35 -2.95 4.32 8.32
C LEU A 35 -2.98 3.20 7.28
N SER A 36 -3.71 3.42 6.20
CA SER A 36 -3.93 2.45 5.13
C SER A 36 -2.67 2.23 4.29
N VAL A 37 -1.61 3.02 4.51
CA VAL A 37 -0.34 2.87 3.82
C VAL A 37 0.61 2.00 4.64
N ILE A 38 1.07 0.91 4.05
CA ILE A 38 2.03 0.00 4.68
C ILE A 38 3.20 -0.30 3.74
N ASN A 39 4.35 -0.69 4.30
CA ASN A 39 5.47 -1.19 3.51
C ASN A 39 5.52 -2.72 3.62
N VAL A 40 5.54 -3.41 2.49
CA VAL A 40 5.54 -4.88 2.43
C VAL A 40 6.73 -5.34 1.59
N LYS A 41 7.40 -6.41 2.01
CA LYS A 41 8.45 -7.03 1.21
C LYS A 41 7.84 -8.15 0.39
N ALA A 42 8.20 -8.20 -0.89
CA ALA A 42 7.83 -9.30 -1.75
C ALA A 42 8.80 -10.48 -1.51
N GLU A 43 8.24 -11.68 -1.33
CA GLU A 43 8.98 -12.91 -1.10
C GLU A 43 9.19 -13.64 -2.42
N TYR A 44 10.41 -14.10 -2.69
CA TYR A 44 10.70 -14.86 -3.90
C TYR A 44 10.09 -16.27 -3.80
N GLU A 45 9.23 -16.65 -4.75
CA GLU A 45 8.64 -17.99 -4.83
C GLU A 45 9.39 -18.91 -5.79
N GLY A 46 9.89 -18.40 -6.92
CA GLY A 46 10.52 -19.23 -7.94
C GLY A 46 10.77 -18.52 -9.26
N ALA A 47 11.19 -19.29 -10.26
CA ALA A 47 11.45 -18.79 -11.61
C ALA A 47 11.01 -19.81 -12.66
N HIS A 48 10.55 -19.32 -13.82
CA HIS A 48 10.25 -20.15 -14.98
C HIS A 48 10.57 -19.40 -16.28
N ILE A 49 10.59 -20.14 -17.39
CA ILE A 49 10.73 -19.56 -18.73
C ILE A 49 9.33 -19.27 -19.25
N HIS A 50 9.11 -18.03 -19.69
CA HIS A 50 7.87 -17.58 -20.27
C HIS A 50 8.11 -17.06 -21.69
N PHE A 51 7.24 -17.44 -22.63
CA PHE A 51 7.40 -17.09 -24.04
C PHE A 51 6.54 -15.88 -24.39
N ILE A 52 7.17 -14.76 -24.74
CA ILE A 52 6.50 -13.56 -25.22
C ILE A 52 6.79 -13.45 -26.72
N GLY A 53 5.75 -13.56 -27.56
CA GLY A 53 5.93 -13.52 -29.02
C GLY A 53 6.90 -14.58 -29.55
N GLY A 54 6.92 -15.77 -28.96
CA GLY A 54 7.83 -16.86 -29.31
C GLY A 54 9.27 -16.71 -28.78
N THR A 55 9.60 -15.58 -28.14
CA THR A 55 10.92 -15.37 -27.54
C THR A 55 10.90 -15.80 -26.07
N PRO A 56 11.85 -16.65 -25.62
CA PRO A 56 11.93 -17.07 -24.23
C PRO A 56 12.50 -15.95 -23.35
N HIS A 57 11.75 -15.59 -22.31
CA HIS A 57 12.14 -14.67 -21.25
C HIS A 57 12.19 -15.41 -19.91
N ILE A 58 13.11 -15.01 -19.04
CA ILE A 58 13.12 -15.48 -17.65
C ILE A 58 12.09 -14.65 -16.88
N CYS A 59 11.18 -15.34 -16.18
CA CYS A 59 10.19 -14.75 -15.30
C CYS A 59 10.50 -15.17 -13.86
N LEU A 60 10.72 -14.19 -12.99
CA LEU A 60 10.87 -14.38 -11.55
C LEU A 60 9.51 -14.12 -10.89
N ILE A 61 9.05 -15.06 -10.05
CA ILE A 61 7.78 -14.97 -9.34
C ILE A 61 8.05 -14.49 -7.92
N PHE A 62 7.36 -13.42 -7.52
CA PHE A 62 7.37 -12.90 -6.17
C PHE A 62 5.96 -12.89 -5.59
N LYS A 63 5.81 -13.26 -4.33
CA LYS A 63 4.57 -13.21 -3.57
C LYS A 63 4.56 -11.98 -2.69
N VAL A 64 3.43 -11.29 -2.67
CA VAL A 64 3.13 -10.19 -1.76
C VAL A 64 1.91 -10.58 -0.95
N GLN A 65 1.97 -10.38 0.35
CA GLN A 65 0.85 -10.65 1.24
C GLN A 65 0.50 -9.40 2.04
N ASN A 66 -0.79 -9.04 2.08
CA ASN A 66 -1.29 -8.06 3.02
C ASN A 66 -1.38 -8.71 4.42
N PRO A 67 -0.58 -8.26 5.41
CA PRO A 67 -0.63 -8.80 6.76
C PRO A 67 -1.88 -8.34 7.55
N ARG A 68 -2.64 -7.37 7.03
CA ARG A 68 -3.82 -6.82 7.68
C ARG A 68 -5.10 -7.45 7.11
N THR A 69 -6.12 -7.57 7.95
CA THR A 69 -7.46 -8.02 7.55
C THR A 69 -8.27 -6.95 6.82
N THR A 70 -7.76 -5.71 6.72
CA THR A 70 -8.40 -4.60 6.01
C THR A 70 -7.64 -4.26 4.73
N ALA A 71 -8.31 -3.62 3.78
CA ALA A 71 -7.67 -3.11 2.58
C ALA A 71 -6.61 -2.04 2.91
N VAL A 72 -5.51 -2.06 2.17
CA VAL A 72 -4.35 -1.19 2.34
C VAL A 72 -3.74 -0.82 0.99
N THR A 73 -3.12 0.35 0.92
CA THR A 73 -2.20 0.72 -0.15
C THR A 73 -0.78 0.36 0.31
N ALA A 74 -0.23 -0.72 -0.24
CA ALA A 74 1.09 -1.21 0.11
C ALA A 74 2.16 -0.63 -0.83
N THR A 75 3.22 -0.06 -0.27
CA THR A 75 4.48 0.10 -0.97
C THR A 75 5.23 -1.23 -0.89
N VAL A 76 5.30 -1.93 -2.00
CA VAL A 76 5.96 -3.22 -2.11
C VAL A 76 7.41 -3.04 -2.53
N GLU A 77 8.32 -3.65 -1.78
CA GLU A 77 9.73 -3.74 -2.12
C GLU A 77 10.08 -5.13 -2.63
N ILE A 78 10.67 -5.21 -3.82
CA ILE A 78 11.21 -6.44 -4.41
C ILE A 78 12.73 -6.37 -4.31
N ASP A 79 13.34 -7.36 -3.67
CA ASP A 79 14.79 -7.50 -3.58
C ASP A 79 15.29 -8.60 -4.52
N LEU A 80 16.04 -8.20 -5.54
CA LEU A 80 16.61 -9.06 -6.58
C LEU A 80 18.06 -9.50 -6.28
N SER A 81 18.63 -9.07 -5.14
CA SER A 81 20.03 -9.34 -4.81
C SER A 81 20.33 -10.84 -4.68
N SER A 82 19.40 -11.59 -4.11
CA SER A 82 19.48 -13.06 -3.97
C SER A 82 19.61 -13.77 -5.32
N GLN A 83 18.95 -13.24 -6.35
CA GLN A 83 19.00 -13.77 -7.72
C GLN A 83 20.16 -13.17 -8.54
N ARG A 84 20.93 -12.25 -7.95
CA ARG A 84 22.01 -11.49 -8.61
C ARG A 84 21.54 -10.79 -9.89
N VAL A 85 20.29 -10.36 -9.93
CA VAL A 85 19.72 -9.65 -11.08
C VAL A 85 19.69 -8.15 -10.79
N PRO A 86 20.47 -7.33 -11.52
CA PRO A 86 20.32 -5.88 -11.42
C PRO A 86 18.91 -5.44 -11.81
N ALA A 87 18.34 -4.50 -11.06
CA ALA A 87 17.02 -3.92 -11.32
C ALA A 87 16.93 -3.31 -12.73
N SER A 88 18.04 -2.83 -13.30
CA SER A 88 18.12 -2.33 -14.68
C SER A 88 17.86 -3.38 -15.76
N ARG A 89 17.93 -4.68 -15.42
CA ARG A 89 17.60 -5.78 -16.34
C ARG A 89 16.12 -6.13 -16.33
N VAL A 90 15.33 -5.58 -15.41
CA VAL A 90 13.88 -5.81 -15.40
C VAL A 90 13.26 -5.11 -16.60
N LEU A 91 12.56 -5.87 -17.42
CA LEU A 91 11.83 -5.36 -18.58
C LEU A 91 10.47 -4.83 -18.18
N ILE A 92 9.72 -5.67 -17.47
CA ILE A 92 8.34 -5.40 -17.09
C ILE A 92 8.00 -6.21 -15.84
N ILE A 93 7.16 -5.63 -14.99
CA ILE A 93 6.51 -6.33 -13.90
C ILE A 93 5.02 -6.37 -14.25
N VAL A 94 4.41 -7.54 -14.13
CA VAL A 94 2.97 -7.72 -14.34
C VAL A 94 2.33 -8.43 -13.16
N ASP A 95 1.04 -8.20 -12.97
CA ASP A 95 0.22 -8.97 -12.03
C ASP A 95 -0.19 -10.34 -12.62
N GLU A 96 -0.91 -11.12 -11.82
CA GLU A 96 -1.47 -12.42 -12.22
C GLU A 96 -2.43 -12.33 -13.43
N ASN A 97 -3.02 -11.16 -13.66
CA ASN A 97 -3.93 -10.90 -14.77
C ASN A 97 -3.21 -10.42 -16.03
N GLY A 98 -1.88 -10.27 -15.99
CA GLY A 98 -1.08 -9.75 -17.09
C GLY A 98 -1.08 -8.22 -17.22
N ASN A 99 -1.67 -7.50 -16.26
CA ASN A 99 -1.62 -6.04 -16.24
C ASN A 99 -0.22 -5.57 -15.90
N LYS A 100 0.29 -4.62 -16.68
CA LYS A 100 1.57 -3.97 -16.40
C LYS A 100 1.48 -3.15 -15.11
N LEU A 101 2.48 -3.31 -14.26
CA LEU A 101 2.64 -2.54 -13.03
C LEU A 101 3.78 -1.55 -13.18
N ASP A 102 3.51 -0.30 -12.81
CA ASP A 102 4.54 0.72 -12.73
C ASP A 102 5.42 0.50 -11.51
N TYR A 103 6.71 0.72 -11.70
CA TYR A 103 7.70 0.50 -10.65
C TYR A 103 8.81 1.55 -10.72
N SER A 104 9.46 1.75 -9.58
CA SER A 104 10.59 2.63 -9.41
C SER A 104 11.82 1.84 -8.96
N ILE A 105 12.98 2.14 -9.53
CA ILE A 105 14.24 1.54 -9.11
C ILE A 105 14.75 2.32 -7.90
N LYS A 106 14.90 1.66 -6.75
CA LYS A 106 15.44 2.28 -5.53
C LYS A 106 16.95 2.20 -5.48
N ASN A 107 17.53 1.07 -5.92
CA ASN A 107 18.98 0.87 -6.02
C ASN A 107 19.29 -0.25 -7.04
N THR A 108 20.56 -0.69 -7.10
CA THR A 108 21.03 -1.72 -8.04
C THR A 108 20.21 -3.01 -8.04
N TYR A 109 19.63 -3.41 -6.90
CA TYR A 109 18.92 -4.69 -6.75
C TYR A 109 17.50 -4.55 -6.23
N LYS A 110 17.05 -3.35 -5.85
CA LYS A 110 15.75 -3.13 -5.22
C LYS A 110 14.84 -2.32 -6.11
N ILE A 111 13.63 -2.84 -6.26
CA ILE A 111 12.52 -2.22 -6.96
C ILE A 111 11.40 -1.93 -5.96
N SER A 112 10.72 -0.80 -6.14
CA SER A 112 9.57 -0.41 -5.33
C SER A 112 8.39 -0.09 -6.22
N LEU A 113 7.23 -0.64 -5.88
CA LEU A 113 5.96 -0.39 -6.56
C LEU A 113 4.86 -0.15 -5.52
N VAL A 114 3.78 0.49 -5.93
CA VAL A 114 2.61 0.74 -5.07
C VAL A 114 1.47 -0.14 -5.55
N LEU A 115 0.86 -0.89 -4.65
CA LEU A 115 -0.27 -1.77 -4.93
C LEU A 115 -1.37 -1.56 -3.89
N ASP A 116 -2.61 -1.51 -4.34
CA ASP A 116 -3.76 -1.67 -3.45
C ASP A 116 -4.01 -3.16 -3.24
N LEU A 117 -4.02 -3.58 -1.98
CA LEU A 117 -4.24 -4.95 -1.55
C LEU A 117 -5.46 -5.01 -0.64
N SER A 118 -6.37 -5.92 -0.95
CA SER A 118 -7.51 -6.26 -0.11
C SER A 118 -7.05 -6.91 1.20
N GLY A 119 -7.94 -6.95 2.18
CA GLY A 119 -7.66 -7.59 3.47
C GLY A 119 -7.22 -9.04 3.31
N SER A 120 -6.07 -9.38 3.90
CA SER A 120 -5.45 -10.71 3.83
C SER A 120 -5.16 -11.22 2.41
N GLU A 121 -5.15 -10.33 1.41
CA GLU A 121 -4.89 -10.69 0.02
C GLU A 121 -3.45 -11.20 -0.14
N VAL A 122 -3.30 -12.25 -0.93
CA VAL A 122 -2.02 -12.75 -1.43
C VAL A 122 -2.03 -12.55 -2.93
N LYS A 123 -1.00 -11.86 -3.44
CA LYS A 123 -0.87 -11.53 -4.86
C LYS A 123 0.51 -11.91 -5.36
N ARG A 124 0.59 -12.57 -6.51
CA ARG A 124 1.86 -12.83 -7.19
C ARG A 124 2.20 -11.74 -8.20
N LEU A 125 3.49 -11.49 -8.32
CA LEU A 125 4.09 -10.56 -9.25
C LEU A 125 5.04 -11.34 -10.15
N HIS A 126 4.91 -11.14 -11.44
CA HIS A 126 5.76 -11.72 -12.45
C HIS A 126 6.75 -10.67 -12.96
N VAL A 127 8.03 -10.87 -12.65
CA VAL A 127 9.12 -9.96 -13.00
C VAL A 127 9.89 -10.55 -14.18
N PHE A 128 9.72 -9.95 -15.34
CA PHE A 128 10.37 -10.39 -16.57
C PHE A 128 11.71 -9.69 -16.74
N ILE A 129 12.75 -10.46 -17.05
CA ILE A 129 14.12 -9.94 -17.17
C ILE A 129 14.65 -10.04 -18.61
N LYS A 130 15.47 -9.06 -18.99
CA LYS A 130 16.14 -9.03 -20.29
C LYS A 130 17.23 -10.11 -20.34
N ARG A 131 17.19 -10.94 -21.38
CA ARG A 131 18.27 -11.88 -21.69
C ARG A 131 19.49 -11.08 -22.14
N SER A 132 20.64 -11.35 -21.52
CA SER A 132 21.93 -10.71 -21.82
C SER A 132 22.42 -11.10 -23.21
#